data_AF-A0AAW7JS98-F1
#
_entry.id   AF-A0AAW7JS98-F1
#
_cell.length_a   1.000
_cell.length_b   1.000
_cell.length_c   1.000
_cell.angle_alpha   90.00
_cell.angle_beta   90.00
_cell.angle_gamma   90.00
#
_symmetry.space_group_name_H-M   'P 1'
#
loop_
_entity.id
_entity.type
_entity.pdbx_description
1 polymer ?
#
loop_
_entity_poly.entity_id
_entity_poly.type
_entity_poly.pdbx_seq_one_letter_code
_entity_poly.pdbx_strand_id
1 'polypeptide(L)'
;MRLAKTLSLFCAAILMTGCGSGNKEEKLVSDFLNKNLKENNISQVTFSEVDSTSHVSDSVIGIMRNDAERSGLFRSGLKYAERTKGQKLHFISVSYTTSNGKRMRHTFYLDKKADNVICIKNDDVVTMNTENKE
;
A
#
# COMPACT_ATOMS: atom_id res chain seq x y z
N MET A 1 41.91 36.78 -7.14
CA MET A 1 41.81 35.31 -7.26
C MET A 1 41.58 34.69 -5.89
N ARG A 2 40.33 34.34 -5.55
CA ARG A 2 40.03 33.32 -4.53
C ARG A 2 38.78 32.59 -4.99
N LEU A 3 38.91 31.26 -5.06
CA LEU A 3 38.05 30.36 -5.79
C LEU A 3 36.62 30.38 -5.24
N ALA A 4 35.66 30.76 -6.08
CA ALA A 4 34.30 30.29 -5.93
C ALA A 4 34.31 28.79 -6.25
N LYS A 5 34.20 27.95 -5.22
CA LYS A 5 33.85 26.53 -5.40
C LYS A 5 32.57 26.32 -4.62
N THR A 6 31.48 26.79 -5.21
CA THR A 6 30.13 26.58 -4.69
C THR A 6 29.90 25.08 -4.61
N LEU A 7 29.58 24.66 -3.39
CA LEU A 7 29.21 23.33 -2.98
C LEU A 7 28.13 22.79 -3.92
N SER A 8 28.44 21.74 -4.67
CA SER A 8 27.48 21.05 -5.53
C SER A 8 26.40 20.46 -4.64
N LEU A 9 25.23 21.12 -4.63
CA LEU A 9 24.03 20.65 -3.96
C LEU A 9 23.48 19.50 -4.80
N PHE A 10 23.95 18.28 -4.53
CA PHE A 10 23.43 17.07 -5.16
C PHE A 10 22.06 16.75 -4.57
N CYS A 11 21.02 17.47 -5.03
CA CYS A 11 19.63 17.10 -4.81
C CYS A 11 19.29 15.86 -5.66
N ALA A 12 19.72 14.68 -5.20
CA ALA A 12 19.20 13.42 -5.72
C ALA A 12 17.82 13.14 -5.10
N ALA A 13 16.83 13.94 -5.48
CA ALA A 13 15.43 13.54 -5.34
C ALA A 13 15.07 12.68 -6.55
N ILE A 14 15.59 11.45 -6.60
CA ILE A 14 15.04 10.43 -7.50
C ILE A 14 13.84 9.84 -6.78
N LEU A 15 12.70 10.53 -6.88
CA LEU A 15 11.41 9.92 -6.57
C LEU A 15 10.55 10.06 -7.83
N MET A 16 9.90 8.95 -8.19
CA MET A 16 8.91 8.79 -9.24
C MET A 16 9.40 8.33 -10.63
N THR A 17 10.07 7.18 -10.70
CA THR A 17 10.01 6.33 -11.90
C THR A 17 9.62 4.91 -11.52
N GLY A 18 8.38 4.72 -11.08
CA GLY A 18 7.88 3.41 -10.67
C GLY A 18 6.39 3.34 -10.37
N CYS A 19 5.55 4.10 -11.07
CA CYS A 19 4.10 3.89 -11.17
C CYS A 19 3.60 4.68 -12.39
N GLY A 20 3.95 4.22 -13.59
CA GLY A 20 3.52 4.85 -14.84
C GLY A 20 2.01 4.70 -15.01
N SER A 21 1.29 5.82 -15.12
CA SER A 21 -0.10 5.92 -15.62
C SER A 21 -1.13 4.94 -15.03
N GLY A 22 -1.02 4.57 -13.75
CA GLY A 22 -2.01 3.74 -13.07
C GLY A 22 -3.41 4.36 -13.07
N ASN A 23 -4.44 3.53 -13.05
CA ASN A 23 -5.82 3.99 -12.88
C ASN A 23 -6.02 4.68 -11.51
N LYS A 24 -7.20 5.25 -11.29
CA LYS A 24 -7.51 6.02 -10.08
C LYS A 24 -7.31 5.19 -8.80
N GLU A 25 -7.63 3.91 -8.86
CA GLU A 25 -7.51 2.93 -7.79
C GLU A 25 -6.04 2.70 -7.40
N GLU A 26 -5.17 2.46 -8.39
CA GLU A 26 -3.71 2.29 -8.16
C GLU A 26 -3.10 3.54 -7.53
N LYS A 27 -3.52 4.73 -7.98
CA LYS A 27 -3.07 5.99 -7.39
C LYS A 27 -3.52 6.12 -5.94
N LEU A 28 -4.79 5.84 -5.65
CA LEU A 28 -5.33 5.90 -4.28
C LEU A 28 -4.58 4.94 -3.34
N VAL A 29 -4.31 3.71 -3.79
CA VAL A 29 -3.57 2.73 -2.98
C VAL A 29 -2.11 3.14 -2.80
N SER A 30 -1.44 3.63 -3.85
CA SER A 30 -0.07 4.13 -3.76
C SER A 30 0.05 5.29 -2.78
N ASP A 31 -0.85 6.26 -2.85
CA ASP A 31 -0.90 7.39 -1.92
C ASP A 31 -1.15 6.93 -0.49
N PHE A 32 -2.05 5.95 -0.31
CA PHE A 32 -2.31 5.35 1.00
C PHE A 32 -1.05 4.68 1.57
N LEU A 33 -0.35 3.84 0.79
CA LEU A 33 0.86 3.16 1.23
C LEU A 33 1.97 4.16 1.57
N ASN A 34 2.21 5.14 0.69
CA ASN A 34 3.23 6.17 0.89
C ASN A 34 3.01 6.97 2.18
N LYS A 35 1.75 7.28 2.49
CA LYS A 35 1.37 8.04 3.69
C LYS A 35 1.42 7.19 4.96
N ASN A 36 0.98 5.93 4.88
CA ASN A 36 0.62 5.16 6.06
C ASN A 36 1.53 3.99 6.38
N LEU A 37 2.40 3.51 5.48
CA LEU A 37 3.41 2.53 5.89
C LEU A 37 4.39 3.15 6.91
N LYS A 38 4.82 2.36 7.89
CA LYS A 38 5.92 2.77 8.79
C LYS A 38 7.20 2.94 7.99
N GLU A 39 7.54 1.90 7.23
CA GLU A 39 8.66 1.88 6.28
C GLU A 39 8.10 1.92 4.85
N ASN A 40 8.14 3.10 4.23
CA ASN A 40 7.57 3.32 2.89
C ASN A 40 8.60 3.24 1.75
N ASN A 41 9.85 2.85 2.05
CA ASN A 41 10.83 2.48 1.04
C ASN A 41 10.51 1.07 0.50
N ILE A 42 9.65 1.02 -0.52
CA ILE A 42 9.16 -0.20 -1.16
C ILE A 42 9.56 -0.24 -2.64
N SER A 43 9.66 -1.44 -3.20
CA SER A 43 10.05 -1.67 -4.59
C SER A 43 9.21 -2.77 -5.25
N GLN A 44 9.39 -2.99 -6.56
CA GLN A 44 8.71 -4.05 -7.33
C GLN A 44 7.17 -4.01 -7.16
N VAL A 45 6.58 -2.81 -7.15
CA VAL A 45 5.15 -2.63 -6.94
C VAL A 45 4.38 -3.19 -8.15
N THR A 46 3.37 -4.01 -7.89
CA THR A 46 2.51 -4.61 -8.91
C THR A 46 1.07 -4.63 -8.42
N PHE A 47 0.14 -4.21 -9.27
CA PHE A 47 -1.28 -4.20 -8.97
C PHE A 47 -2.01 -5.32 -9.72
N SER A 48 -3.07 -5.85 -9.11
CA SER A 48 -4.06 -6.67 -9.81
C SER A 48 -4.98 -5.77 -10.64
N GLU A 49 -5.77 -6.38 -11.51
CA GLU A 49 -6.96 -5.73 -12.05
C GLU A 49 -7.93 -5.32 -10.94
N VAL A 50 -8.73 -4.29 -11.21
CA VAL A 50 -9.79 -3.82 -10.32
C VAL A 50 -11.02 -4.68 -10.53
N ASP A 51 -11.60 -5.15 -9.44
CA ASP A 51 -12.88 -5.85 -9.45
C ASP A 51 -13.74 -5.35 -8.27
N SER A 52 -14.87 -5.99 -8.00
CA SER A 52 -15.83 -5.54 -7.03
C SER A 52 -16.57 -6.70 -6.36
N THR A 53 -16.91 -6.54 -5.09
CA THR A 53 -17.53 -7.61 -4.27
C THR A 53 -18.66 -7.10 -3.39
N SER A 54 -19.69 -7.93 -3.22
CA SER A 54 -20.75 -7.77 -2.22
C SER A 54 -20.56 -8.66 -0.99
N HIS A 55 -19.53 -9.52 -0.98
CA HIS A 55 -19.31 -10.53 0.07
C HIS A 55 -18.61 -10.00 1.33
N VAL A 56 -18.10 -8.76 1.30
CA VAL A 56 -17.50 -8.13 2.48
C VAL A 56 -18.61 -7.47 3.31
N SER A 57 -18.88 -8.02 4.49
CA SER A 57 -19.85 -7.48 5.45
C SER A 57 -19.22 -6.42 6.34
N ASP A 58 -20.05 -5.61 7.01
CA ASP A 58 -19.56 -4.53 7.88
C ASP A 58 -18.80 -5.07 9.11
N SER A 59 -19.16 -6.26 9.59
CA SER A 59 -18.39 -6.98 10.63
C SER A 59 -16.98 -7.33 10.14
N VAL A 60 -16.87 -7.87 8.92
CA VAL A 60 -15.58 -8.22 8.31
C VAL A 60 -14.72 -6.98 8.06
N ILE A 61 -15.33 -5.84 7.69
CA ILE A 61 -14.63 -4.54 7.57
C ILE A 61 -13.98 -4.17 8.91
N GLY A 62 -14.72 -4.28 10.02
CA GLY A 62 -14.20 -3.99 11.36
C GLY A 62 -13.00 -4.86 11.73
N ILE A 63 -13.07 -6.16 11.43
CA ILE A 63 -11.97 -7.11 11.65
C ILE A 63 -10.74 -6.70 10.85
N MET A 64 -10.89 -6.46 9.54
CA MET A 64 -9.81 -6.05 8.64
C MET A 64 -9.12 -4.76 9.09
N ARG A 65 -9.88 -3.76 9.55
CA ARG A 65 -9.33 -2.50 10.10
C ARG A 65 -8.50 -2.76 11.36
N ASN A 66 -9.01 -3.59 12.29
CA ASN A 66 -8.29 -3.94 13.51
C ASN A 66 -7.01 -4.74 13.23
N ASP A 67 -7.04 -5.64 12.26
CA ASP A 67 -5.88 -6.42 11.85
C ASP A 67 -4.81 -5.54 11.18
N ALA A 68 -5.22 -4.56 10.36
CA ALA A 68 -4.29 -3.58 9.79
C ALA A 68 -3.59 -2.76 10.88
N GLU A 69 -4.32 -2.25 11.87
CA GLU A 69 -3.74 -1.51 13.00
C GLU A 69 -2.79 -2.38 13.85
N ARG A 70 -3.14 -3.64 14.08
CA ARG A 70 -2.33 -4.58 14.87
C ARG A 70 -1.14 -5.18 14.11
N SER A 71 -1.12 -5.10 12.78
CA SER A 71 -0.09 -5.73 11.94
C SER A 71 1.33 -5.22 12.20
N GLY A 72 1.45 -4.01 12.76
CA GLY A 72 2.73 -3.34 12.93
C GLY A 72 3.33 -2.80 11.62
N LEU A 73 2.70 -3.01 10.46
CA LEU A 73 3.14 -2.56 9.13
C LEU A 73 2.82 -1.08 8.87
N PHE A 74 1.68 -0.63 9.40
CA PHE A 74 1.16 0.71 9.20
C PHE A 74 1.40 1.60 10.43
N ARG A 75 1.52 2.91 10.19
CA ARG A 75 1.52 3.93 11.24
C ARG A 75 0.18 3.86 11.98
N SER A 76 0.23 4.10 13.30
CA SER A 76 -0.97 4.08 14.14
C SER A 76 -1.98 5.16 13.73
N GLY A 77 -3.26 4.85 13.86
CA GLY A 77 -4.34 5.83 13.68
C GLY A 77 -4.76 5.97 12.22
N LEU A 78 -4.77 4.85 11.50
CA LEU A 78 -5.29 4.74 10.15
C LEU A 78 -6.70 5.32 10.08
N LYS A 79 -6.93 6.08 9.02
CA LYS A 79 -8.22 6.69 8.74
C LYS A 79 -8.84 5.98 7.55
N TYR A 80 -10.09 5.60 7.72
CA TYR A 80 -10.92 4.96 6.69
C TYR A 80 -12.18 5.78 6.51
N ALA A 81 -12.73 5.77 5.29
CA ALA A 81 -14.09 6.22 5.09
C ALA A 81 -15.07 5.13 5.53
N GLU A 82 -16.26 5.54 5.97
CA GLU A 82 -17.34 4.60 6.24
C GLU A 82 -17.94 4.08 4.93
N ARG A 83 -18.29 2.80 4.93
CA ARG A 83 -19.01 2.20 3.81
C ARG A 83 -20.47 2.65 3.87
N THR A 84 -21.02 3.07 2.75
CA THR A 84 -22.48 3.17 2.59
C THR A 84 -23.09 1.77 2.74
N LYS A 85 -23.92 1.55 3.76
CA LYS A 85 -24.47 0.24 4.13
C LYS A 85 -24.95 -0.56 2.92
N GLY A 86 -24.43 -1.77 2.77
CA GLY A 86 -24.80 -2.70 1.69
C GLY A 86 -24.24 -2.39 0.30
N GLN A 87 -23.50 -1.29 0.10
CA GLN A 87 -22.89 -1.02 -1.22
C GLN A 87 -21.79 -2.01 -1.58
N LYS A 88 -21.73 -2.42 -2.84
CA LYS A 88 -20.61 -3.18 -3.40
C LYS A 88 -19.31 -2.37 -3.20
N LEU A 89 -18.24 -3.04 -2.78
CA LEU A 89 -16.91 -2.45 -2.68
C LEU A 89 -16.13 -2.76 -3.93
N HIS A 90 -15.35 -1.81 -4.42
CA HIS A 90 -14.28 -2.11 -5.38
C HIS A 90 -13.09 -2.67 -4.61
N PHE A 91 -12.27 -3.50 -5.25
CA PHE A 91 -11.02 -3.93 -4.65
C PHE A 91 -9.91 -4.06 -5.66
N ILE A 92 -8.70 -3.84 -5.17
CA ILE A 92 -7.46 -3.99 -5.91
C ILE A 92 -6.41 -4.57 -4.96
N SER A 93 -5.63 -5.54 -5.45
CA SER A 93 -4.51 -6.07 -4.69
C SER A 93 -3.21 -5.43 -5.13
N VAL A 94 -2.35 -5.11 -4.18
CA VAL A 94 -1.01 -4.59 -4.42
C VAL A 94 0.01 -5.52 -3.81
N SER A 95 1.05 -5.85 -4.57
CA SER A 95 2.22 -6.56 -4.08
C SER A 95 3.45 -5.67 -4.20
N TYR A 96 4.30 -5.64 -3.18
CA TYR A 96 5.54 -4.86 -3.17
C TYR A 96 6.62 -5.57 -2.35
N THR A 97 7.87 -5.17 -2.50
CA THR A 97 9.01 -5.71 -1.75
C THR A 97 9.48 -4.62 -0.79
N THR A 98 9.55 -4.93 0.51
CA THR A 98 10.05 -4.01 1.55
C THR A 98 11.56 -3.85 1.47
N SER A 99 12.10 -2.84 2.16
CA SER A 99 13.54 -2.57 2.23
C SER A 99 14.38 -3.76 2.73
N ASN A 100 13.82 -4.64 3.56
CA ASN A 100 14.48 -5.87 4.03
C ASN A 100 14.29 -7.08 3.08
N GLY A 101 13.77 -6.86 1.86
CA GLY A 101 13.59 -7.92 0.85
C GLY A 101 12.34 -8.78 1.01
N LYS A 102 11.49 -8.54 2.03
CA LYS A 102 10.25 -9.29 2.21
C LYS A 102 9.21 -8.86 1.18
N ARG A 103 8.64 -9.83 0.44
CA ARG A 103 7.48 -9.56 -0.41
C ARG A 103 6.25 -9.32 0.46
N MET A 104 5.38 -8.39 0.09
CA MET A 104 4.14 -8.10 0.79
C MET A 104 2.99 -8.10 -0.21
N ARG A 105 1.80 -8.53 0.22
CA ARG A 105 0.57 -8.40 -0.56
C ARG A 105 -0.57 -7.95 0.33
N HIS A 106 -1.33 -6.98 -0.16
CA HIS A 106 -2.55 -6.48 0.49
C HIS A 106 -3.67 -6.38 -0.53
N THR A 107 -4.90 -6.64 -0.11
CA THR A 107 -6.11 -6.28 -0.85
C THR A 107 -6.72 -5.04 -0.24
N PHE A 108 -6.84 -3.98 -1.02
CA PHE A 108 -7.53 -2.74 -0.64
C PHE A 108 -8.96 -2.81 -1.10
N TYR A 109 -9.90 -2.56 -0.18
CA TYR A 109 -11.31 -2.36 -0.50
C TYR A 109 -11.61 -0.87 -0.51
N LEU A 110 -12.21 -0.41 -1.59
CA LEU A 110 -12.45 0.99 -1.91
C LEU A 110 -13.96 1.24 -1.99
N ASP A 111 -14.37 2.50 -1.81
CA ASP A 111 -15.71 2.90 -2.19
C ASP A 111 -15.92 2.74 -3.72
N LYS A 112 -17.19 2.80 -4.15
CA LYS A 112 -17.57 2.61 -5.56
C LYS A 112 -16.86 3.59 -6.52
N LYS A 113 -16.44 4.76 -6.04
CA LYS A 113 -15.81 5.80 -6.86
C LYS A 113 -14.29 5.74 -6.82
N ALA A 114 -13.72 4.84 -6.02
CA ALA A 114 -12.29 4.82 -5.71
C ALA A 114 -11.79 6.17 -5.19
N ASP A 115 -12.60 6.86 -4.38
CA ASP A 115 -12.20 8.10 -3.72
C ASP A 115 -11.57 7.82 -2.35
N ASN A 116 -12.02 6.75 -1.68
CA ASN A 116 -11.62 6.42 -0.33
C ASN A 116 -11.33 4.93 -0.13
N VAL A 117 -10.36 4.64 0.75
CA VAL A 117 -10.10 3.29 1.27
C VAL A 117 -11.07 3.00 2.41
N ILE A 118 -11.77 1.86 2.33
CA ILE A 118 -12.75 1.39 3.31
C ILE A 118 -12.10 0.44 4.32
N CYS A 119 -11.30 -0.51 3.86
CA CYS A 119 -10.50 -1.40 4.70
C CYS A 119 -9.37 -2.05 3.87
N ILE A 120 -8.47 -2.74 4.58
CA ILE A 120 -7.33 -3.45 4.00
C ILE A 120 -7.35 -4.86 4.56
N LYS A 121 -7.23 -5.85 3.69
CA LYS A 121 -6.93 -7.21 4.08
C LYS A 121 -5.43 -7.45 3.85
N ASN A 122 -4.71 -7.75 4.92
CA ASN A 122 -3.33 -8.20 4.83
C ASN A 122 -3.36 -9.66 4.37
N ASP A 123 -2.77 -9.98 3.22
CA ASP A 123 -2.60 -11.37 2.83
C ASP A 123 -1.36 -11.93 3.55
N ASP A 124 -1.43 -13.17 4.03
CA ASP A 124 -0.28 -13.84 4.63
C ASP A 124 0.84 -13.95 3.59
N VAL A 125 1.97 -13.35 3.92
CA VAL A 125 3.18 -13.51 3.10
C VAL A 125 3.93 -14.73 3.63
N VAL A 126 3.94 -15.79 2.84
CA VAL A 126 4.90 -16.89 2.98
C VAL A 126 6.30 -16.30 2.82
N THR A 127 7.04 -16.24 3.92
CA THR A 127 8.48 -16.00 3.89
C THR A 127 9.05 -17.22 3.19
N MET A 128 9.70 -17.07 2.03
CA MET A 128 10.48 -18.19 1.50
C MET A 128 11.53 -18.50 2.55
N ASN A 129 11.42 -19.67 3.18
CA ASN A 129 12.47 -20.20 4.04
C ASN A 129 13.73 -20.23 3.18
N THR A 130 14.73 -19.42 3.54
CA THR A 130 16.11 -19.66 3.14
C THR A 130 16.60 -20.88 3.89
N GLU A 131 16.06 -22.04 3.55
CA GLU A 131 16.73 -23.32 3.76
C GLU A 131 17.57 -23.56 2.51
N ASN A 132 18.87 -23.30 2.65
CA ASN A 132 19.85 -24.37 2.46
C ASN A 132 21.17 -23.90 3.08
N LYS A 133 21.43 -24.42 4.28
CA LYS A 133 22.78 -24.74 4.71
C LYS A 133 23.27 -25.88 3.83
N GLU A 134 24.34 -25.64 3.09
CA GLU A 134 25.40 -26.62 2.87
C GLU A 134 26.73 -25.94 3.17
#